data_AF-A0A812XPE2-F1
#
_entry.id   AF-A0A812XPE2-F1
#
_cell.length_a   1.000
_cell.length_b   1.000
_cell.length_c   1.000
_cell.angle_alpha   90.00
_cell.angle_beta   90.00
_cell.angle_gamma   90.00
#
_symmetry.space_group_name_H-M   'P 1'
#
loop_
_entity.id
_entity.type
_entity.pdbx_description
1 polymer ?
#
loop_
_entity_poly.entity_id
_entity_poly.type
_entity_poly.pdbx_seq_one_letter_code
_entity_poly.pdbx_strand_id
1 'polypeptide(L)'
;MLVELAALADKYQVFAAADFFQKTALRTKALEKIWIHPAKALKHRPVLRPELLKEILDFNFLCIEDAAIVQVLRGWGIKEDLLQPLVEALEARVQATIFEFQPARKPGEYSENLLFNLWSRYCKAGERGAFLGYCVVVTLGPQQADMLSDRSLTEIGRSGNIGGLCQGWIKWELPHSHVFVMDLGFSCKITSAVSFQILCSEDGDAWHLAHESKGQDIAASVALPCKLPLGWVKCFKVQVLAGQMPAYKCCLRIRGIFQTD
;
A
#
# COMPACT_ATOMS: atom_id res chain seq x y z
N MET A 1 23.06 14.21 5.16
CA MET A 1 22.77 15.41 5.98
C MET A 1 21.27 15.68 6.22
N LEU A 2 20.43 16.13 5.26
CA LEU A 2 18.98 16.33 5.53
C LEU A 2 18.19 15.03 5.80
N VAL A 3 18.61 13.92 5.18
CA VAL A 3 17.98 12.60 5.36
C VAL A 3 18.24 12.02 6.76
N GLU A 4 19.38 12.35 7.38
CA GLU A 4 19.76 11.88 8.72
C GLU A 4 19.10 12.71 9.83
N LEU A 5 18.91 14.02 9.62
CA LEU A 5 18.14 14.85 10.56
C LEU A 5 16.65 14.45 10.63
N ALA A 6 16.08 13.96 9.52
CA ALA A 6 14.71 13.44 9.47
C ALA A 6 14.53 12.09 10.21
N ALA A 7 15.63 11.41 10.59
CA ALA A 7 15.58 10.21 11.41
C ALA A 7 15.43 10.52 12.91
N LEU A 8 15.80 11.75 13.33
CA LEU A 8 15.75 12.23 14.71
C LEU A 8 14.60 13.21 14.98
N ALA A 9 14.11 13.91 13.96
CA ALA A 9 12.98 14.83 14.08
C ALA A 9 11.64 14.09 14.25
N ASP A 10 10.74 14.68 15.03
CA ASP A 10 9.37 14.18 15.15
C ASP A 10 8.72 14.14 13.76
N LYS A 11 8.07 13.03 13.42
CA LYS A 11 7.45 12.79 12.09
C LYS A 11 6.45 13.88 11.72
N TYR A 12 5.83 14.55 12.70
CA TYR A 12 4.95 15.69 12.48
C TYR A 12 5.68 16.96 12.08
N GLN A 13 6.86 17.21 12.66
CA GLN A 13 7.70 18.34 12.25
C GLN A 13 8.20 18.15 10.83
N VAL A 14 8.59 16.91 10.48
CA VAL A 14 8.97 16.56 9.10
C VAL A 14 7.78 16.74 8.16
N PHE A 15 6.57 16.32 8.54
CA PHE A 15 5.36 16.50 7.73
C PHE A 15 5.04 17.99 7.51
N ALA A 16 4.99 18.79 8.58
CA ALA A 16 4.71 20.22 8.50
C ALA A 16 5.78 20.99 7.73
N ALA A 17 7.06 20.69 7.95
CA ALA A 17 8.15 21.32 7.22
C ALA A 17 8.13 20.91 5.74
N ALA A 18 7.90 19.63 5.44
CA ALA A 18 7.80 19.16 4.06
C ALA A 18 6.63 19.81 3.31
N ASP A 19 5.50 20.02 3.98
CA ASP A 19 4.37 20.77 3.45
C ASP A 19 4.73 22.24 3.18
N PHE A 20 5.34 22.92 4.16
CA PHE A 20 5.79 24.31 4.04
C PHE A 20 6.78 24.52 2.89
N PHE A 21 7.76 23.61 2.73
CA PHE A 21 8.75 23.66 1.66
C PHE A 21 8.31 22.96 0.37
N GLN A 22 7.05 22.54 0.27
CA GLN A 22 6.47 21.86 -0.90
C GLN A 22 7.29 20.63 -1.36
N LYS A 23 7.82 19.87 -0.40
CA LYS A 23 8.59 18.63 -0.63
C LYS A 23 7.66 17.42 -0.57
N THR A 24 6.88 17.21 -1.64
CA THR A 24 5.87 16.14 -1.73
C THR A 24 6.39 14.77 -1.31
N ALA A 25 7.57 14.35 -1.78
CA ALA A 25 8.13 13.04 -1.43
C ALA A 25 8.43 12.87 0.08
N LEU A 26 8.89 13.92 0.75
CA LEU A 26 9.14 13.88 2.20
C LEU A 26 7.82 13.90 2.99
N ARG A 27 6.86 14.69 2.50
CA ARG A 27 5.51 14.80 3.06
C ARG A 27 4.81 13.44 3.05
N THR A 28 4.81 12.73 1.92
CA THR A 28 4.25 11.37 1.80
C THR A 28 4.93 10.39 2.75
N LYS A 29 6.27 10.36 2.79
CA LYS A 29 7.02 9.49 3.72
C LYS A 29 6.72 9.77 5.19
N ALA A 30 6.48 11.03 5.56
CA ALA A 30 6.10 11.40 6.92
C ALA A 30 4.68 10.92 7.25
N LEU A 31 3.73 11.09 6.32
CA LEU A 31 2.37 10.57 6.44
C LEU A 31 2.32 9.05 6.59
N GLU A 32 3.08 8.32 5.77
CA GLU A 32 3.20 6.86 5.84
C GLU A 32 3.57 6.38 7.26
N LYS A 33 4.55 7.03 7.90
CA LYS A 33 4.95 6.72 9.29
C LYS A 33 3.86 7.02 10.33
N ILE A 34 2.95 7.95 10.03
CA ILE A 34 1.81 8.26 10.88
C ILE A 34 0.72 7.19 10.65
N TRP A 35 0.40 6.88 9.39
CA TRP A 35 -0.64 5.93 9.02
C TRP A 35 -0.37 4.49 9.44
N ILE A 36 0.90 4.04 9.40
CA ILE A 36 1.29 2.69 9.81
C ILE A 36 1.22 2.50 11.33
N HIS A 37 1.55 3.55 12.10
CA HIS A 37 1.61 3.49 13.56
C HIS A 37 0.84 4.63 14.22
N PRO A 38 -0.46 4.76 13.97
CA PRO A 38 -1.25 5.92 14.35
C PRO A 38 -1.44 6.01 15.86
N ALA A 39 -1.64 4.90 16.58
CA ALA A 39 -1.73 4.90 18.05
C ALA A 39 -0.47 5.49 18.72
N LYS A 40 0.71 5.10 18.22
CA LYS A 40 1.99 5.65 18.70
C LYS A 40 2.21 7.07 18.22
N ALA A 41 1.80 7.38 17.00
CA ALA A 41 1.88 8.70 16.42
C ALA A 41 1.08 9.70 17.26
N LEU A 42 -0.22 9.44 17.39
CA LEU A 42 -1.22 10.39 17.87
C LEU A 42 -1.33 10.35 19.40
N LYS A 43 -0.42 9.64 20.09
CA LYS A 43 -0.39 9.57 21.56
C LYS A 43 -0.42 10.96 22.21
N HIS A 44 0.23 11.94 21.60
CA HIS A 44 0.17 13.35 21.99
C HIS A 44 -0.35 14.18 20.82
N ARG A 45 -1.05 15.28 21.14
CA ARG A 45 -1.55 16.22 20.13
C ARG A 45 -0.36 16.80 19.35
N PRO A 46 -0.26 16.57 18.03
CA PRO A 46 0.80 17.16 17.24
C PRO A 46 0.53 18.66 17.05
N VAL A 47 1.58 19.48 17.12
CA VAL A 47 1.50 20.92 16.84
C VAL A 47 1.46 21.12 15.32
N LEU A 48 0.28 20.93 14.74
CA LEU A 48 0.01 21.04 13.31
C LEU A 48 -1.10 22.05 13.03
N ARG A 49 -1.12 22.59 11.81
CA ARG A 49 -2.26 23.35 11.31
C ARG A 49 -3.51 22.46 11.22
N PRO A 50 -4.72 22.98 11.49
CA PRO A 50 -5.95 22.18 11.46
C PRO A 50 -6.15 21.40 10.15
N GLU A 51 -5.76 21.96 9.02
CA GLU A 51 -5.91 21.34 7.70
C GLU A 51 -5.02 20.11 7.55
N LEU A 52 -3.78 20.18 8.04
CA LEU A 52 -2.82 19.07 8.03
C LEU A 52 -3.20 17.97 9.02
N LEU A 53 -3.75 18.36 10.17
CA LEU A 53 -4.27 17.41 11.13
C LEU A 53 -5.54 16.72 10.60
N LYS A 54 -6.44 17.48 9.98
CA LYS A 54 -7.60 16.94 9.28
C LYS A 54 -7.14 15.94 8.23
N GLU A 55 -6.18 16.28 7.39
CA GLU A 55 -5.64 15.36 6.39
C GLU A 55 -5.17 14.03 6.99
N ILE A 56 -4.38 14.07 8.08
CA ILE A 56 -3.93 12.84 8.77
C ILE A 56 -5.12 11.95 9.18
N LEU A 57 -6.22 12.57 9.61
CA LEU A 57 -7.39 11.92 10.20
C LEU A 57 -8.50 11.58 9.19
N ASP A 58 -8.56 12.28 8.06
CA ASP A 58 -9.56 12.13 6.99
C ASP A 58 -9.24 10.91 6.11
N PHE A 59 -7.98 10.46 6.13
CA PHE A 59 -7.56 9.33 5.32
C PHE A 59 -7.97 7.97 5.91
N ASN A 60 -8.68 7.20 5.09
CA ASN A 60 -9.03 5.80 5.36
C ASN A 60 -7.80 4.89 5.58
N PHE A 61 -6.57 5.37 5.34
CA PHE A 61 -5.32 4.62 5.48
C PHE A 61 -4.84 4.39 6.91
N LEU A 62 -5.47 4.99 7.94
CA LEU A 62 -5.01 4.81 9.32
C LEU A 62 -5.15 3.34 9.77
N CYS A 63 -4.02 2.73 10.16
CA CYS A 63 -3.94 1.38 10.73
C CYS A 63 -4.37 1.32 12.21
N ILE A 64 -5.55 1.84 12.52
CA ILE A 64 -6.21 1.83 13.84
C ILE A 64 -7.71 1.97 13.63
N GLU A 65 -8.52 1.42 14.52
CA GLU A 65 -9.98 1.53 14.47
C GLU A 65 -10.47 2.94 14.83
N ASP A 66 -11.62 3.33 14.28
CA ASP A 66 -12.22 4.64 14.52
C ASP A 66 -12.49 4.91 16.00
N ALA A 67 -12.99 3.90 16.74
CA ALA A 67 -13.23 4.00 18.17
C ALA A 67 -11.95 4.33 18.96
N ALA A 68 -10.81 3.75 18.57
CA ALA A 68 -9.53 4.03 19.20
C ALA A 68 -8.98 5.41 18.79
N ILE A 69 -9.27 5.90 17.56
CA ILE A 69 -8.99 7.29 17.18
C ILE A 69 -9.77 8.25 18.08
N VAL A 70 -11.08 8.03 18.27
CA VAL A 70 -11.92 8.86 19.14
C VAL A 70 -11.36 8.89 20.57
N GLN A 71 -10.94 7.75 21.12
CA GLN A 71 -10.30 7.70 22.44
C GLN A 71 -9.02 8.54 22.51
N VAL A 72 -8.17 8.46 21.48
CA VAL A 72 -6.95 9.28 21.37
C VAL A 72 -7.28 10.76 21.33
N LEU A 73 -8.25 11.18 20.51
CA LEU A 73 -8.66 12.58 20.38
C LEU A 73 -9.25 13.12 21.69
N ARG A 74 -10.09 12.34 22.38
CA ARG A 74 -10.62 12.70 23.71
C ARG A 74 -9.49 12.82 24.74
N GLY A 75 -8.49 11.95 24.68
CA GLY A 75 -7.31 11.97 25.54
C GLY A 75 -6.43 13.22 25.41
N TRP A 76 -6.58 14.00 24.32
CA TRP A 76 -5.89 15.28 24.16
C TRP A 76 -6.49 16.40 25.02
N GLY A 77 -7.58 16.14 25.75
CA GLY A 77 -8.13 17.08 26.74
C GLY A 77 -8.78 18.32 26.11
N ILE A 78 -9.29 18.18 24.89
CA ILE A 78 -9.76 19.31 24.07
C ILE A 78 -11.09 19.83 24.64
N LYS A 79 -11.05 21.05 25.17
CA LYS A 79 -12.22 21.93 25.37
C LYS A 79 -12.39 22.91 24.19
N GLU A 80 -11.70 22.71 23.07
CA GLU A 80 -11.62 23.67 21.94
C GLU A 80 -12.55 23.30 20.77
N ASP A 81 -13.26 24.31 20.28
CA ASP A 81 -14.27 24.26 19.21
C ASP A 81 -13.76 23.73 17.84
N LEU A 82 -12.44 23.68 17.61
CA LEU A 82 -11.87 23.40 16.27
C LEU A 82 -11.81 21.91 15.91
N LEU A 83 -11.68 21.02 16.90
CA LEU A 83 -11.61 19.57 16.66
C LEU A 83 -12.93 18.87 16.97
N GLN A 84 -13.85 19.57 17.61
CA GLN A 84 -15.18 19.07 17.93
C GLN A 84 -15.93 18.57 16.69
N PRO A 85 -15.95 19.27 15.53
CA PRO A 85 -16.62 18.76 14.33
C PRO A 85 -16.01 17.46 13.80
N LEU A 86 -14.69 17.28 13.96
CA LEU A 86 -13.99 16.08 13.51
C LEU A 86 -14.26 14.89 14.44
N VAL A 87 -14.26 15.13 15.75
CA VAL A 87 -14.63 14.13 16.75
C VAL A 87 -16.08 13.70 16.54
N GLU A 88 -17.00 14.65 16.37
CA GLU A 88 -18.41 14.38 16.09
C GLU A 88 -18.59 13.59 14.79
N ALA A 89 -17.87 13.92 13.72
CA ALA A 89 -17.92 13.17 12.47
C ALA A 89 -17.42 11.72 12.63
N LEU A 90 -16.33 11.50 13.39
CA LEU A 90 -15.81 10.15 13.68
C LEU A 90 -16.77 9.37 14.59
N GLU A 91 -17.34 10.02 15.60
CA GLU A 91 -18.32 9.40 16.50
C GLU A 91 -19.62 9.05 15.76
N ALA A 92 -20.11 9.92 14.88
CA ALA A 92 -21.24 9.65 14.02
C ALA A 92 -20.99 8.43 13.13
N ARG A 93 -19.77 8.28 12.57
CA ARG A 93 -19.40 7.08 11.80
C ARG A 93 -19.39 5.81 12.66
N VAL A 94 -18.83 5.89 13.87
CA VAL A 94 -18.85 4.76 14.82
C VAL A 94 -20.28 4.39 15.21
N GLN A 95 -21.15 5.38 15.41
CA GLN A 95 -22.56 5.15 15.74
C GLN A 95 -23.37 4.62 14.55
N ALA A 96 -23.18 5.16 13.33
CA ALA A 96 -23.83 4.68 12.12
C ALA A 96 -23.51 3.20 11.85
N THR A 97 -22.29 2.77 12.18
CA THR A 97 -21.92 1.34 12.13
C THR A 97 -22.78 0.48 13.07
N ILE A 98 -23.11 1.00 14.26
CA ILE A 98 -23.86 0.27 15.30
C ILE A 98 -25.37 0.27 15.01
N PHE A 99 -25.91 1.38 14.53
CA PHE A 99 -27.37 1.59 14.41
C PHE A 99 -27.91 1.43 12.99
N GLU A 100 -27.14 1.71 11.96
CA GLU A 100 -27.62 1.76 10.57
C GLU A 100 -27.14 0.58 9.71
N PHE A 101 -26.52 -0.44 10.32
CA PHE A 101 -25.90 -1.57 9.62
C PHE A 101 -24.93 -1.16 8.49
N GLN A 102 -24.37 0.05 8.58
CA GLN A 102 -23.32 0.46 7.65
C GLN A 102 -22.04 -0.33 7.96
N PRO A 103 -21.31 -0.79 6.93
CA PRO A 103 -20.05 -1.48 7.15
C PRO A 103 -19.08 -0.54 7.85
N ALA A 104 -18.59 -0.95 9.02
CA ALA A 104 -17.56 -0.24 9.75
C ALA A 104 -16.36 0.04 8.83
N ARG A 105 -15.73 1.21 8.93
CA ARG A 105 -14.39 1.36 8.34
C ARG A 105 -13.49 0.32 8.98
N LYS A 106 -13.01 -0.63 8.18
CA LYS A 106 -11.99 -1.57 8.63
C LYS A 106 -10.66 -0.85 8.77
N PRO A 107 -9.91 -1.03 9.86
CA PRO A 107 -8.59 -0.44 9.98
C PRO A 107 -7.70 -0.90 8.83
N GLY A 108 -6.84 0.00 8.34
CA GLY A 108 -5.79 -0.40 7.41
C GLY A 108 -4.86 -1.44 8.05
N GLU A 109 -4.32 -2.33 7.25
CA GLU A 109 -3.23 -3.21 7.66
C GLU A 109 -1.99 -2.90 6.83
N TYR A 110 -0.89 -2.58 7.50
CA TYR A 110 0.39 -2.40 6.84
C TYR A 110 0.99 -3.75 6.43
N SER A 111 1.54 -3.81 5.21
CA SER A 111 2.23 -4.99 4.70
C SER A 111 3.53 -4.62 3.98
N GLU A 112 4.59 -5.37 4.28
CA GLU A 112 5.86 -5.32 3.53
C GLU A 112 5.85 -6.12 2.22
N ASN A 113 4.89 -7.03 2.09
CA ASN A 113 4.65 -7.82 0.90
C ASN A 113 3.18 -8.26 0.91
N LEU A 114 2.35 -7.48 0.23
CA LEU A 114 0.90 -7.64 0.20
C LEU A 114 0.45 -9.08 -0.13
N LEU A 115 0.96 -9.64 -1.23
CA LEU A 115 0.54 -10.96 -1.71
C LEU A 115 0.88 -12.06 -0.70
N PHE A 116 2.07 -11.99 -0.10
CA PHE A 116 2.49 -12.93 0.93
C PHE A 116 1.64 -12.79 2.19
N ASN A 117 1.28 -11.58 2.57
CA ASN A 117 0.44 -11.35 3.75
C ASN A 117 -1.00 -11.83 3.54
N LEU A 118 -1.57 -11.62 2.35
CA LEU A 118 -2.88 -12.17 1.97
C LEU A 118 -2.86 -13.71 2.04
N TRP A 119 -1.81 -14.34 1.51
CA TRP A 119 -1.62 -15.79 1.64
C TRP A 119 -1.50 -16.24 3.11
N SER A 120 -0.73 -15.53 3.92
CA SER A 120 -0.60 -15.83 5.35
C SER A 120 -1.94 -15.76 6.09
N ARG A 121 -2.77 -14.75 5.79
CA ARG A 121 -4.13 -14.63 6.31
C ARG A 121 -5.01 -15.81 5.89
N TYR A 122 -4.97 -16.19 4.62
CA TYR A 122 -5.69 -17.37 4.11
C TYR A 122 -5.29 -18.65 4.85
N CYS A 123 -3.99 -18.92 5.03
CA CYS A 123 -3.51 -20.07 5.79
C CYS A 123 -3.96 -20.02 7.27
N LYS A 124 -3.88 -18.85 7.93
CA LYS A 124 -4.34 -18.68 9.32
C LYS A 124 -5.84 -18.90 9.49
N ALA A 125 -6.64 -18.59 8.45
CA ALA A 125 -8.07 -18.88 8.44
C ALA A 125 -8.39 -20.37 8.20
N GLY A 126 -7.37 -21.23 8.10
CA GLY A 126 -7.53 -22.67 7.87
C GLY A 126 -7.79 -23.01 6.41
N GLU A 127 -7.31 -22.19 5.47
CA GLU A 127 -7.41 -22.43 4.02
C GLU A 127 -8.86 -22.65 3.55
N ARG A 128 -9.80 -21.92 4.16
CA ARG A 128 -11.22 -22.02 3.83
C ARG A 128 -11.52 -21.26 2.55
N GLY A 129 -12.01 -21.97 1.53
CA GLY A 129 -12.35 -21.41 0.22
C GLY A 129 -11.20 -21.52 -0.78
N ALA A 130 -11.24 -20.73 -1.85
CA ALA A 130 -10.19 -20.71 -2.87
C ALA A 130 -9.36 -19.43 -2.74
N PHE A 131 -8.04 -19.55 -2.52
CA PHE A 131 -7.17 -18.36 -2.48
C PHE A 131 -7.18 -17.62 -3.83
N LEU A 132 -6.93 -18.37 -4.92
CA LEU A 132 -7.08 -17.84 -6.27
C LEU A 132 -8.56 -17.68 -6.61
N GLY A 133 -8.92 -16.53 -7.18
CA GLY A 133 -10.30 -16.20 -7.51
C GLY A 133 -11.05 -15.44 -6.43
N TYR A 134 -10.68 -15.61 -5.15
CA TYR A 134 -11.28 -14.86 -4.03
C TYR A 134 -10.34 -13.79 -3.48
N CYS A 135 -9.16 -14.17 -2.98
CA CYS A 135 -8.21 -13.21 -2.42
C CYS A 135 -7.43 -12.48 -3.51
N VAL A 136 -7.01 -13.23 -4.54
CA VAL A 136 -6.19 -12.72 -5.63
C VAL A 136 -6.63 -13.40 -6.93
N VAL A 137 -6.81 -12.64 -8.00
CA VAL A 137 -6.96 -13.17 -9.36
C VAL A 137 -5.66 -12.94 -10.10
N VAL A 138 -5.10 -13.98 -10.73
CA VAL A 138 -3.91 -13.88 -11.56
C VAL A 138 -4.31 -14.08 -13.02
N THR A 139 -4.00 -13.11 -13.87
CA THR A 139 -4.16 -13.22 -15.33
C THR A 139 -2.80 -13.16 -16.00
N LEU A 140 -2.56 -14.09 -16.93
CA LEU A 140 -1.35 -14.12 -17.73
C LEU A 140 -1.59 -13.50 -19.10
N GLY A 141 -0.64 -12.69 -19.55
CA GLY A 141 -0.65 -12.11 -20.88
C GLY A 141 -0.26 -13.11 -21.97
N PRO A 142 -0.24 -12.66 -23.23
CA PRO A 142 0.19 -13.47 -24.36
C PRO A 142 1.59 -14.05 -24.14
N GLN A 143 1.83 -15.24 -24.70
CA GLN A 143 3.14 -15.93 -24.68
C GLN A 143 3.64 -16.35 -23.29
N GLN A 144 2.77 -16.31 -22.27
CA GLN A 144 3.11 -16.77 -20.90
C GLN A 144 2.48 -18.13 -20.54
N ALA A 145 1.82 -18.80 -21.49
CA ALA A 145 1.25 -20.13 -21.26
C ALA A 145 2.35 -21.14 -20.89
N ASP A 146 3.53 -21.03 -21.49
CA ASP A 146 4.66 -21.92 -21.23
C ASP A 146 5.27 -21.71 -19.82
N MET A 147 5.07 -20.54 -19.19
CA MET A 147 5.47 -20.34 -17.78
C MET A 147 4.68 -21.22 -16.81
N LEU A 148 3.49 -21.71 -17.21
CA LEU A 148 2.64 -22.54 -16.36
C LEU A 148 3.13 -23.99 -16.26
N SER A 149 3.96 -24.47 -17.19
CA SER A 149 4.45 -25.86 -17.14
C SER A 149 5.35 -26.09 -15.91
N ASP A 150 6.06 -25.05 -15.46
CA ASP A 150 7.02 -25.12 -14.36
C ASP A 150 6.50 -24.51 -13.04
N ARG A 151 5.37 -23.79 -13.07
CA ARG A 151 4.90 -23.00 -11.91
C ARG A 151 3.39 -23.04 -11.74
N SER A 152 2.95 -23.27 -10.50
CA SER A 152 1.54 -23.11 -10.17
C SER A 152 1.14 -21.63 -10.16
N LEU A 153 -0.04 -21.30 -10.71
CA LEU A 153 -0.65 -19.97 -10.55
C LEU A 153 -0.74 -19.56 -9.08
N THR A 154 -0.85 -20.53 -8.18
CA THR A 154 -0.86 -20.31 -6.72
C THR A 154 0.45 -19.71 -6.24
N GLU A 155 1.60 -20.14 -6.77
CA GLU A 155 2.91 -19.55 -6.45
C GLU A 155 2.95 -18.08 -6.89
N ILE A 156 2.51 -17.80 -8.11
CA ILE A 156 2.47 -16.44 -8.66
C ILE A 156 1.53 -15.55 -7.81
N GLY A 157 0.37 -16.06 -7.43
CA GLY A 157 -0.61 -15.34 -6.62
C GLY A 157 -0.14 -15.09 -5.18
N ARG A 158 0.55 -16.05 -4.55
CA ARG A 158 0.95 -15.93 -3.14
C ARG A 158 2.24 -15.15 -2.91
N SER A 159 3.18 -15.18 -3.86
CA SER A 159 4.50 -14.57 -3.68
C SER A 159 4.83 -13.50 -4.70
N GLY A 160 3.99 -13.29 -5.72
CA GLY A 160 4.28 -12.38 -6.82
C GLY A 160 5.45 -12.87 -7.68
N ASN A 161 5.69 -14.17 -7.74
CA ASN A 161 6.82 -14.74 -8.47
C ASN A 161 6.67 -14.54 -9.98
N ILE A 162 7.56 -13.73 -10.54
CA ILE A 162 7.66 -13.40 -11.98
C ILE A 162 8.94 -13.93 -12.62
N GLY A 163 9.68 -14.80 -11.92
CA GLY A 163 10.93 -15.32 -12.46
C GLY A 163 10.74 -16.00 -13.83
N GLY A 164 11.65 -15.74 -14.77
CA GLY A 164 11.56 -16.28 -16.12
C GLY A 164 10.51 -15.62 -17.01
N LEU A 165 9.77 -14.61 -16.54
CA LEU A 165 8.84 -13.82 -17.35
C LEU A 165 9.58 -13.15 -18.52
N CYS A 166 9.25 -13.58 -19.73
CA CYS A 166 9.72 -13.00 -20.99
C CYS A 166 8.81 -11.84 -21.43
N GLN A 167 8.99 -11.33 -22.65
CA GLN A 167 8.11 -10.33 -23.25
C GLN A 167 6.63 -10.72 -23.11
N GLY A 168 5.83 -9.87 -22.47
CA GLY A 168 4.47 -10.18 -22.04
C GLY A 168 4.14 -9.54 -20.70
N TRP A 169 3.12 -10.04 -20.01
CA TRP A 169 2.73 -9.48 -18.71
C TRP A 169 2.08 -10.49 -17.78
N ILE A 170 2.11 -10.18 -16.49
CA ILE A 170 1.33 -10.84 -15.43
C ILE A 170 0.54 -9.75 -14.72
N LYS A 171 -0.76 -10.00 -14.51
CA LYS A 171 -1.69 -9.14 -13.80
C LYS A 171 -2.16 -9.82 -12.52
N TRP A 172 -2.21 -9.07 -11.42
CA TRP A 172 -2.88 -9.45 -10.18
C TRP A 172 -4.04 -8.50 -9.94
N GLU A 173 -5.18 -9.02 -9.55
CA GLU A 173 -6.34 -8.25 -9.10
C GLU A 173 -6.72 -8.69 -7.69
N LEU A 174 -7.24 -7.75 -6.91
CA LEU A 174 -7.66 -7.94 -5.53
C LEU A 174 -9.18 -7.74 -5.44
N PRO A 175 -9.99 -8.80 -5.60
CA PRO A 175 -11.45 -8.66 -5.72
C PRO A 175 -12.10 -8.01 -4.50
N HIS A 176 -11.60 -8.35 -3.32
CA HIS A 176 -12.13 -7.94 -2.02
C HIS A 176 -11.12 -7.15 -1.20
N SER A 177 -10.15 -6.50 -1.86
CA SER A 177 -9.17 -5.69 -1.15
C SER A 177 -8.74 -4.49 -1.97
N HIS A 178 -8.44 -3.42 -1.26
CA HIS A 178 -7.84 -2.22 -1.79
C HIS A 178 -6.50 -2.00 -1.12
N VAL A 179 -5.54 -1.44 -1.85
CA VAL A 179 -4.22 -1.12 -1.28
C VAL A 179 -3.76 0.28 -1.67
N PHE A 180 -3.26 0.99 -0.67
CA PHE A 180 -2.45 2.19 -0.85
C PHE A 180 -0.99 1.78 -1.00
N VAL A 181 -0.45 1.92 -2.20
CA VAL A 181 0.90 1.49 -2.53
C VAL A 181 1.90 2.56 -2.13
N MET A 182 2.81 2.21 -1.23
CA MET A 182 3.88 3.08 -0.78
C MET A 182 5.14 2.90 -1.62
N ASP A 183 5.52 1.64 -1.84
CA ASP A 183 6.57 1.30 -2.80
C ASP A 183 6.40 -0.09 -3.40
N LEU A 184 7.20 -0.31 -4.44
CA LEU A 184 7.33 -1.57 -5.13
C LEU A 184 8.78 -2.04 -5.04
N GLY A 185 9.03 -3.31 -5.26
CA GLY A 185 10.40 -3.81 -5.31
C GLY A 185 10.47 -5.24 -5.78
N PHE A 186 11.68 -5.78 -5.80
CA PHE A 186 11.92 -7.17 -6.20
C PHE A 186 12.79 -7.88 -5.18
N SER A 187 12.58 -9.17 -4.98
CA SER A 187 13.43 -10.00 -4.10
C SER A 187 14.82 -10.30 -4.69
N CYS A 188 15.05 -10.04 -5.97
CA CYS A 188 16.33 -10.26 -6.64
C CYS A 188 16.81 -9.02 -7.40
N LYS A 189 18.07 -9.02 -7.82
CA LYS A 189 18.63 -7.99 -8.70
C LYS A 189 18.01 -8.15 -10.09
N ILE A 190 17.62 -7.04 -10.71
CA ILE A 190 17.27 -6.98 -12.14
C ILE A 190 18.35 -6.19 -12.87
N THR A 191 18.83 -6.73 -13.98
CA THR A 191 19.86 -6.07 -14.78
C THR A 191 19.22 -5.15 -15.82
N SER A 192 19.99 -4.17 -16.27
CA SER A 192 19.69 -3.25 -17.38
C SER A 192 19.34 -3.93 -18.71
N ALA A 193 19.63 -5.24 -18.85
CA ALA A 193 19.22 -6.04 -20.00
C ALA A 193 17.70 -6.31 -20.05
N VAL A 194 16.97 -6.06 -18.97
CA VAL A 194 15.52 -6.27 -18.89
C VAL A 194 14.79 -4.93 -18.91
N SER A 195 13.97 -4.71 -19.94
CA SER A 195 13.07 -3.57 -20.02
C SER A 195 11.69 -3.98 -19.55
N PHE A 196 11.16 -3.28 -18.54
CA PHE A 196 9.83 -3.57 -18.01
C PHE A 196 9.15 -2.33 -17.41
N GLN A 197 7.84 -2.45 -17.25
CA GLN A 197 6.98 -1.47 -16.59
C GLN A 197 6.15 -2.15 -15.51
N ILE A 198 5.90 -1.44 -14.41
CA ILE A 198 4.92 -1.80 -13.40
C ILE A 198 3.78 -0.78 -13.48
N LEU A 199 2.57 -1.30 -13.64
CA LEU A 199 1.35 -0.52 -13.79
C LEU A 199 0.40 -0.87 -12.65
N CYS A 200 -0.33 0.12 -12.15
CA CYS A 200 -1.39 -0.07 -11.16
C CYS A 200 -2.70 0.52 -11.67
N SER A 201 -3.82 0.01 -11.18
CA SER A 201 -5.14 0.48 -11.55
C SER A 201 -6.13 0.28 -10.40
N GLU A 202 -7.09 1.19 -10.29
CA GLU A 202 -8.19 1.11 -9.32
C GLU A 202 -9.25 0.08 -9.76
N ASP A 203 -9.49 -0.01 -11.07
CA ASP A 203 -10.61 -0.76 -11.67
C ASP A 203 -10.17 -1.88 -12.63
N GLY A 204 -8.90 -1.86 -13.08
CA GLY A 204 -8.37 -2.77 -14.09
C GLY A 204 -8.47 -2.25 -15.53
N ASP A 205 -9.10 -1.08 -15.73
CA ASP A 205 -9.32 -0.45 -17.03
C ASP A 205 -8.38 0.73 -17.23
N ALA A 206 -8.30 1.64 -16.25
CA ALA A 206 -7.43 2.80 -16.27
C ALA A 206 -6.08 2.48 -15.62
N TRP A 207 -5.06 2.25 -16.45
CA TRP A 207 -3.72 1.89 -15.98
C TRP A 207 -2.81 3.11 -15.81
N HIS A 208 -2.19 3.21 -14.64
CA HIS A 208 -1.19 4.23 -14.32
C HIS A 208 0.21 3.62 -14.21
N LEU A 209 1.21 4.29 -14.79
CA LEU A 209 2.60 3.86 -14.71
C LEU A 209 3.16 4.11 -13.31
N ALA A 210 3.34 3.04 -12.53
CA ALA A 210 3.93 3.09 -11.21
C ALA A 210 5.47 3.21 -11.29
N HIS A 211 6.08 2.40 -12.16
CA HIS A 211 7.53 2.34 -12.33
C HIS A 211 7.91 1.85 -13.73
N GLU A 212 9.07 2.26 -14.22
CA GLU A 212 9.67 1.80 -15.48
C GLU A 212 11.18 1.62 -15.28
N SER A 213 11.74 0.51 -15.75
CA SER A 213 13.14 0.17 -15.51
C SER A 213 14.13 1.10 -16.20
N LYS A 214 13.74 1.68 -17.34
CA LYS A 214 14.56 2.60 -18.16
C LYS A 214 15.95 2.07 -18.48
N GLY A 215 16.09 0.74 -18.59
CA GLY A 215 17.38 0.09 -18.83
C GLY A 215 18.40 0.30 -17.70
N GLN A 216 17.95 0.49 -16.45
CA GLN A 216 18.82 0.62 -15.29
C GLN A 216 18.87 -0.68 -14.47
N ASP A 217 20.03 -0.95 -13.87
CA ASP A 217 20.17 -2.01 -12.88
C ASP A 217 19.37 -1.67 -11.62
N ILE A 218 18.54 -2.61 -11.17
CA ILE A 218 17.76 -2.51 -9.93
C ILE A 218 18.32 -3.53 -8.94
N ALA A 219 18.82 -3.06 -7.81
CA ALA A 219 19.32 -3.94 -6.76
C ALA A 219 18.19 -4.68 -6.04
N ALA A 220 18.50 -5.87 -5.54
CA ALA A 220 17.55 -6.68 -4.78
C ALA A 220 17.06 -5.95 -3.53
N SER A 221 15.77 -6.10 -3.22
CA SER A 221 15.10 -5.52 -2.05
C SER A 221 15.19 -4.00 -1.93
N VAL A 222 15.55 -3.30 -3.02
CA VAL A 222 15.49 -1.84 -3.06
C VAL A 222 14.05 -1.40 -3.34
N ALA A 223 13.58 -0.47 -2.51
CA ALA A 223 12.31 0.21 -2.70
C ALA A 223 12.35 1.09 -3.96
N LEU A 224 11.45 0.81 -4.89
CA LEU A 224 11.21 1.57 -6.10
C LEU A 224 10.14 2.62 -5.82
N PRO A 225 10.48 3.92 -5.95
CA PRO A 225 9.51 4.97 -5.73
C PRO A 225 8.39 4.87 -6.78
N CYS A 226 7.15 4.88 -6.29
CA CYS A 226 5.96 4.83 -7.13
C CYS A 226 5.60 6.23 -7.62
N LYS A 227 5.31 6.35 -8.92
CA LYS A 227 4.74 7.57 -9.54
C LYS A 227 3.21 7.48 -9.60
N LEU A 228 2.59 7.00 -8.53
CA LEU A 228 1.15 6.73 -8.53
C LEU A 228 0.35 7.98 -8.12
N PRO A 229 -0.89 8.13 -8.62
CA PRO A 229 -1.87 8.94 -7.90
C PRO A 229 -2.01 8.40 -6.47
N LEU A 230 -2.24 9.28 -5.51
CA LEU A 230 -2.26 8.99 -4.05
C LEU A 230 -3.53 8.23 -3.60
N GLY A 231 -4.02 7.30 -4.40
CA GLY A 231 -5.29 6.60 -4.21
C GLY A 231 -5.18 5.12 -3.87
N TRP A 232 -6.35 4.50 -3.70
CA TRP A 232 -6.48 3.05 -3.59
C TRP A 232 -6.31 2.40 -4.96
N VAL A 233 -5.62 1.26 -5.00
CA VAL A 233 -5.55 0.42 -6.20
C VAL A 233 -6.02 -1.00 -5.88
N LYS A 234 -6.57 -1.69 -6.88
CA LYS A 234 -6.96 -3.10 -6.80
C LYS A 234 -6.15 -3.98 -7.73
N CYS A 235 -5.55 -3.40 -8.76
CA CYS A 235 -4.96 -4.12 -9.87
C CYS A 235 -3.48 -3.74 -10.04
N PHE A 236 -2.66 -4.75 -10.30
CA PHE A 236 -1.22 -4.64 -10.53
C PHE A 236 -0.86 -5.38 -11.80
N LYS A 237 0.06 -4.83 -12.59
CA LYS A 237 0.55 -5.48 -13.80
C LYS A 237 2.04 -5.24 -13.95
N VAL A 238 2.80 -6.33 -14.07
CA VAL A 238 4.21 -6.28 -14.49
C VAL A 238 4.25 -6.66 -15.95
N GLN A 239 4.75 -5.75 -16.78
CA GLN A 239 4.87 -5.93 -18.23
C GLN A 239 6.34 -5.88 -18.63
N VAL A 240 6.86 -7.00 -19.14
CA VAL A 240 8.20 -7.07 -19.72
C VAL A 240 8.10 -6.69 -21.19
N LEU A 241 8.87 -5.67 -21.57
CA LEU A 241 8.92 -5.12 -22.92
C LEU A 241 10.04 -5.76 -23.73
N ALA A 242 11.17 -6.07 -23.09
CA ALA A 242 12.30 -6.75 -23.70
C ALA A 242 13.16 -7.47 -22.64
N GLY A 243 13.83 -8.54 -23.06
CA GLY A 243 14.61 -9.40 -22.18
C GLY A 243 13.75 -10.40 -21.40
N GLN A 244 14.32 -10.93 -20.31
CA GLN A 244 13.67 -11.94 -19.46
C GLN A 244 13.99 -11.67 -17.99
N MET A 245 12.98 -11.75 -17.13
CA MET A 245 13.16 -11.66 -15.68
C MET A 245 14.03 -12.80 -15.14
N PRO A 246 14.87 -12.58 -14.12
CA PRO A 246 15.71 -13.62 -13.55
C PRO A 246 14.92 -14.89 -13.17
N ALA A 247 15.36 -16.06 -13.64
CA ALA A 247 14.61 -17.31 -13.50
C ALA A 247 14.30 -17.67 -12.03
N TYR A 248 15.24 -17.47 -11.11
CA TYR A 248 15.11 -17.92 -9.73
C TYR A 248 14.67 -16.81 -8.78
N LYS A 249 13.54 -17.04 -8.10
CA LYS A 249 13.05 -16.23 -6.96
C LYS A 249 12.97 -14.72 -7.24
N CYS A 250 12.58 -14.34 -8.46
CA CYS A 250 12.20 -12.96 -8.76
C CYS A 250 10.74 -12.74 -8.37
N CYS A 251 10.49 -12.20 -7.18
CA CYS A 251 9.17 -11.91 -6.64
C CYS A 251 8.94 -10.41 -6.63
N LEU A 252 7.81 -9.96 -7.17
CA LEU A 252 7.32 -8.61 -6.96
C LEU A 252 6.95 -8.43 -5.48
N ARG A 253 7.47 -7.38 -4.86
CA ARG A 253 7.09 -6.93 -3.53
C ARG A 253 6.24 -5.68 -3.67
N ILE A 254 5.05 -5.71 -3.07
CA ILE A 254 4.15 -4.57 -2.97
C ILE A 254 4.08 -4.20 -1.50
N ARG A 255 4.62 -3.03 -1.15
CA ARG A 255 4.55 -2.48 0.20
C ARG A 255 3.45 -1.44 0.26
N GLY A 256 2.62 -1.52 1.28
CA GLY A 256 1.50 -0.61 1.39
C GLY A 256 0.63 -0.86 2.59
N ILE A 257 -0.47 -0.11 2.63
CA ILE A 257 -1.56 -0.31 3.59
C ILE A 257 -2.73 -0.87 2.80
N PHE A 258 -3.29 -2.00 3.22
CA PHE A 258 -4.44 -2.59 2.56
C PHE A 258 -5.64 -2.71 3.48
N GLN A 259 -6.82 -2.68 2.88
CA GLN A 259 -8.11 -2.92 3.51
C GLN A 259 -8.83 -4.02 2.75
N THR A 260 -9.46 -4.93 3.49
CA THR A 260 -10.30 -5.99 2.93
C THR A 260 -11.75 -5.59 3.07
N ASP A 261 -12.55 -5.71 2.01
CA ASP A 261 -13.98 -5.40 2.00
C ASP A 261 -14.76 -6.24 3.02
#